data_AF-A0AA45W7E5-F1
#
_entry.id   AF-A0AA45W7E5-F1
#
_cell.length_a   1.000
_cell.length_b   1.000
_cell.length_c   1.000
_cell.angle_alpha   90.00
_cell.angle_beta   90.00
_cell.angle_gamma   90.00
#
_symmetry.space_group_name_H-M   'P 1'
#
loop_
_entity.id
_entity.type
_entity.pdbx_description
1 polymer ?
#
loop_
_entity_poly.entity_id
_entity_poly.type
_entity_poly.pdbx_seq_one_letter_code
_entity_poly.pdbx_strand_id
1 'polypeptide(L)'
;MPSTENQDIQGVLIEAQVVPVPSSISIEAQAILRAAVGDDGRPLNALHPSPGPDDHDAWRKMQAVADAHYAEQIKGLAGEVRANVETLKIGTATVHVATPRELRHEDCVYVDLHGGALVFGGGEACRLGAQIQADQHGMVCYAIDYRMPPDHPYPAALDDCILAYRRAIDIYSANRVVIGGRSAGGNLAMATLLRARDEGLPMPAAAVLLSPEVDLTESGESFRTNRLLDVVLPTSLMNTNLLYAGGEDLAHPYLSPLFGELSADFPPTFLQSGTRDLLLSNTVRLHRGLRQAGVSAELHIFEAMPHGGFGGTTPEDIDLKREIIDFVRRQLSPPAGRT
;
A
#
# COMPACT_ATOMS: atom_id res chain seq x y z
N MET A 1 -31.31 -36.49 -19.72
CA MET A 1 -31.46 -35.20 -19.02
C MET A 1 -30.49 -34.20 -19.65
N PRO A 2 -30.82 -33.52 -20.75
CA PRO A 2 -30.04 -32.40 -21.23
C PRO A 2 -30.79 -31.12 -20.86
N SER A 3 -30.45 -30.47 -19.75
CA SER A 3 -30.98 -29.14 -19.45
C SER A 3 -30.18 -28.46 -18.35
N THR A 4 -29.18 -27.68 -18.76
CA THR A 4 -29.09 -26.27 -18.38
C THR A 4 -28.48 -25.56 -19.57
N GLU A 5 -29.32 -24.83 -20.27
CA GLU A 5 -28.96 -23.88 -21.31
C GLU A 5 -27.81 -23.00 -20.82
N ASN A 6 -26.72 -22.95 -21.58
CA ASN A 6 -25.76 -21.86 -21.54
C ASN A 6 -26.49 -20.60 -22.00
N GLN A 7 -27.20 -19.93 -21.09
CA GLN A 7 -27.69 -18.58 -21.30
C GLN A 7 -26.48 -17.63 -21.24
N ASP A 8 -26.13 -17.07 -22.40
CA ASP A 8 -25.17 -15.98 -22.64
C ASP A 8 -24.04 -15.81 -21.61
N ILE A 9 -23.04 -16.70 -21.65
CA ILE A 9 -21.80 -16.48 -20.90
C ILE A 9 -21.04 -15.29 -21.53
N GLN A 10 -21.19 -14.10 -20.97
CA GLN A 10 -20.37 -12.92 -21.28
C GLN A 10 -19.05 -12.95 -20.47
N GLY A 11 -18.22 -13.98 -20.66
CA GLY A 11 -16.97 -14.14 -19.91
C GLY A 11 -16.20 -15.44 -20.22
N VAL A 12 -15.15 -15.71 -19.43
CA VAL A 12 -14.31 -16.91 -19.53
C VAL A 12 -14.62 -17.85 -18.35
N LEU A 13 -14.98 -19.10 -18.65
CA LEU A 13 -15.14 -20.14 -17.64
C LEU A 13 -13.76 -20.67 -17.21
N ILE A 14 -13.46 -20.62 -15.92
CA ILE A 14 -12.23 -21.18 -15.32
C ILE A 14 -12.62 -22.38 -14.47
N GLU A 15 -12.11 -23.57 -14.82
CA GLU A 15 -12.32 -24.79 -14.04
C GLU A 15 -11.47 -24.79 -12.75
N ALA A 16 -11.94 -25.54 -11.74
CA ALA A 16 -11.21 -25.70 -10.49
C ALA A 16 -9.86 -26.39 -10.74
N GLN A 17 -8.76 -25.73 -10.36
CA GLN A 17 -7.40 -26.23 -10.53
C GLN A 17 -6.54 -25.88 -9.31
N VAL A 18 -5.52 -26.71 -9.07
CA VAL A 18 -4.47 -26.42 -8.08
C VAL A 18 -3.34 -25.68 -8.77
N VAL A 19 -3.06 -24.44 -8.34
CA VAL A 19 -1.93 -23.66 -8.85
C VAL A 19 -0.71 -23.91 -7.95
N PRO A 20 0.31 -24.67 -8.41
CA PRO A 20 1.42 -25.07 -7.55
C PRO A 20 2.31 -23.87 -7.19
N VAL A 21 3.01 -23.95 -6.06
CA VAL A 21 4.12 -23.03 -5.76
C VAL A 21 5.22 -23.24 -6.81
N PRO A 22 5.61 -22.21 -7.59
CA PRO A 22 6.51 -22.41 -8.71
C PRO A 22 7.96 -22.57 -8.24
N SER A 23 8.76 -23.30 -9.01
CA SER A 23 10.19 -23.46 -8.75
C SER A 23 11.05 -22.30 -9.24
N SER A 24 10.44 -21.29 -9.89
CA SER A 24 11.12 -20.10 -10.43
C SER A 24 11.45 -19.04 -9.37
N ILE A 25 10.88 -19.15 -8.17
CA ILE A 25 11.14 -18.26 -7.02
C ILE A 25 12.06 -18.94 -6.01
N SER A 26 12.66 -18.15 -5.12
CA SER A 26 13.56 -18.60 -4.07
C SER A 26 12.94 -19.66 -3.15
N ILE A 27 13.77 -20.53 -2.56
CA ILE A 27 13.27 -21.57 -1.64
C ILE A 27 12.59 -20.96 -0.40
N GLU A 28 13.02 -19.77 -0.01
CA GLU A 28 12.47 -18.96 1.08
C GLU A 28 11.05 -18.47 0.71
N ALA A 29 10.88 -17.88 -0.47
CA ALA A 29 9.57 -17.46 -0.97
C ALA A 29 8.62 -18.67 -1.14
N GLN A 30 9.13 -19.80 -1.63
CA GLN A 30 8.35 -21.05 -1.68
C GLN A 30 7.90 -21.51 -0.30
N ALA A 31 8.76 -21.42 0.72
CA ALA A 31 8.42 -21.81 2.09
C ALA A 31 7.32 -20.91 2.67
N ILE A 32 7.39 -19.60 2.42
CA ILE A 32 6.36 -18.63 2.83
C ILE A 32 5.01 -18.97 2.20
N LEU A 33 4.95 -19.21 0.89
CA LEU A 33 3.71 -19.57 0.21
C LEU A 33 3.13 -20.90 0.72
N ARG A 34 3.98 -21.91 0.98
CA ARG A 34 3.52 -23.20 1.52
C ARG A 34 2.98 -23.07 2.95
N ALA A 35 3.60 -22.26 3.79
CA ALA A 35 3.18 -22.06 5.17
C ALA A 35 1.84 -21.28 5.28
N ALA A 36 1.46 -20.53 4.25
CA ALA A 36 0.24 -19.74 4.22
C ALA A 36 -1.01 -20.51 3.76
N VAL A 37 -0.88 -21.80 3.44
CA VAL A 37 -1.94 -22.65 2.88
C VAL A 37 -2.16 -23.87 3.78
N GLY A 38 -3.41 -24.20 4.09
CA GLY A 38 -3.78 -25.36 4.88
C GLY A 38 -3.68 -26.69 4.11
N ASP A 39 -3.88 -27.81 4.80
CA ASP A 39 -3.83 -29.16 4.22
C ASP A 39 -4.87 -29.37 3.10
N ASP A 40 -5.95 -28.59 3.10
CA ASP A 40 -7.00 -28.59 2.08
C ASP A 40 -6.69 -27.70 0.86
N GLY A 41 -5.51 -27.07 0.84
CA GLY A 41 -5.08 -26.18 -0.24
C GLY A 41 -5.67 -24.77 -0.16
N ARG A 42 -6.38 -24.40 0.91
CA ARG A 42 -6.95 -23.05 1.07
C ARG A 42 -6.00 -22.11 1.81
N PRO A 43 -5.93 -20.82 1.43
CA PRO A 43 -5.22 -19.82 2.22
C PRO A 43 -5.73 -19.74 3.65
N LEU A 44 -4.83 -19.74 4.63
CA LEU A 44 -5.19 -19.67 6.05
C LEU A 44 -5.93 -18.37 6.39
N ASN A 45 -5.58 -17.26 5.73
CA ASN A 45 -6.27 -15.97 5.92
C ASN A 45 -7.74 -16.02 5.48
N ALA A 46 -8.16 -16.96 4.63
CA ALA A 46 -9.56 -17.09 4.23
C ALA A 46 -10.48 -17.57 5.37
N LEU A 47 -9.90 -18.06 6.48
CA LEU A 47 -10.62 -18.49 7.67
C LEU A 47 -11.06 -17.32 8.57
N HIS A 48 -10.63 -16.10 8.26
CA HIS A 48 -10.86 -14.91 9.07
C HIS A 48 -11.63 -13.84 8.29
N PRO A 49 -12.93 -14.05 8.01
CA PRO A 49 -13.72 -13.08 7.25
C PRO A 49 -13.92 -11.78 8.05
N SER A 50 -13.90 -10.66 7.34
CA SER A 50 -14.22 -9.34 7.92
C SER A 50 -15.68 -9.28 8.42
N PRO A 51 -15.95 -8.56 9.53
CA PRO A 51 -17.32 -8.27 9.96
C PRO A 51 -18.11 -7.52 8.88
N GLY A 52 -19.43 -7.48 9.02
CA GLY A 52 -20.25 -6.56 8.21
C GLY A 52 -19.85 -5.10 8.48
N PRO A 53 -19.97 -4.19 7.50
CA PRO A 53 -19.52 -2.80 7.67
C PRO A 53 -20.19 -2.08 8.86
N ASP A 54 -21.44 -2.40 9.18
CA ASP A 54 -22.19 -1.76 10.26
C ASP A 54 -21.90 -2.35 11.67
N ASP A 55 -21.15 -3.45 11.78
CA ASP A 55 -20.81 -4.08 13.07
C ASP A 55 -19.55 -3.44 13.68
N HIS A 56 -19.69 -2.18 14.09
CA HIS A 56 -18.58 -1.38 14.61
C HIS A 56 -17.92 -2.01 15.85
N ASP A 57 -18.67 -2.74 16.68
CA ASP A 57 -18.11 -3.40 17.86
C ASP A 57 -17.26 -4.62 17.50
N ALA A 58 -17.66 -5.39 16.48
CA ALA A 58 -16.82 -6.45 15.93
C ALA A 58 -15.55 -5.87 15.27
N TRP A 59 -15.67 -4.75 14.55
CA TRP A 59 -14.53 -4.07 13.95
C TRP A 59 -13.52 -3.61 14.99
N ARG A 60 -13.93 -2.91 16.05
CA ARG A 60 -13.01 -2.48 17.12
C ARG A 60 -12.28 -3.66 17.77
N LYS A 61 -12.96 -4.79 17.97
CA LYS A 61 -12.33 -6.01 18.50
C LYS A 61 -11.32 -6.60 17.52
N MET A 62 -11.67 -6.68 16.24
CA MET A 62 -10.78 -7.18 15.20
C MET A 62 -9.54 -6.28 15.05
N GLN A 63 -9.72 -4.96 15.07
CA GLN A 63 -8.62 -3.99 15.01
C GLN A 63 -7.62 -4.17 16.15
N ALA A 64 -8.10 -4.27 17.39
CA ALA A 64 -7.23 -4.48 18.54
C ALA A 64 -6.37 -5.76 18.41
N VAL A 65 -6.94 -6.84 17.85
CA VAL A 65 -6.21 -8.10 17.62
C VAL A 65 -5.23 -7.96 16.45
N ALA A 66 -5.66 -7.37 15.34
CA ALA A 66 -4.85 -7.20 14.14
C ALA A 66 -3.65 -6.27 14.39
N ASP A 67 -3.86 -5.13 15.06
CA ASP A 67 -2.80 -4.16 15.34
C ASP A 67 -1.74 -4.73 16.30
N ALA A 68 -2.16 -5.50 17.31
CA ALA A 68 -1.22 -6.21 18.18
C ALA A 68 -0.39 -7.24 17.40
N HIS A 69 -1.03 -7.95 16.48
CA HIS A 69 -0.34 -8.91 15.61
C HIS A 69 0.64 -8.23 14.66
N TYR A 70 0.25 -7.13 14.03
CA TYR A 70 1.10 -6.35 13.13
C TYR A 70 2.29 -5.77 13.87
N ALA A 71 2.10 -5.22 15.07
CA ALA A 71 3.21 -4.71 15.88
C ALA A 71 4.25 -5.80 16.18
N GLU A 72 3.81 -7.01 16.58
CA GLU A 72 4.73 -8.13 16.84
C GLU A 72 5.39 -8.66 15.56
N GLN A 73 4.66 -8.74 14.43
CA GLN A 73 5.26 -9.11 13.15
C GLN A 73 6.34 -8.11 12.72
N ILE A 74 6.00 -6.81 12.71
CA ILE A 74 6.93 -5.75 12.31
C ILE A 74 8.14 -5.79 13.23
N LYS A 75 7.97 -5.89 14.55
CA LYS A 75 9.07 -6.03 15.51
C LYS A 75 9.97 -7.23 15.22
N GLY A 76 9.39 -8.37 14.81
CA GLY A 76 10.16 -9.55 14.37
C GLY A 76 10.98 -9.30 13.11
N LEU A 77 10.48 -8.47 12.18
CA LEU A 77 11.15 -8.09 10.93
C LEU A 77 12.14 -6.94 11.08
N ALA A 78 11.92 -6.07 12.07
CA ALA A 78 12.64 -4.82 12.22
C ALA A 78 14.12 -5.02 12.61
N GLY A 79 14.48 -6.20 13.12
CA GLY A 79 15.83 -6.50 13.60
C GLY A 79 16.31 -5.46 14.61
N GLU A 80 17.58 -5.04 14.51
CA GLU A 80 18.07 -3.87 15.24
C GLU A 80 17.68 -2.58 14.52
N VAL A 81 16.46 -2.10 14.76
CA VAL A 81 16.06 -0.74 14.42
C VAL A 81 17.00 0.26 15.09
N ARG A 82 17.52 1.23 14.32
CA ARG A 82 18.53 2.18 14.81
C ARG A 82 18.01 3.60 14.88
N ALA A 83 17.04 3.95 14.04
CA ALA A 83 16.42 5.25 14.03
C ALA A 83 15.77 5.58 15.37
N ASN A 84 15.86 6.83 15.80
CA ASN A 84 15.13 7.34 16.95
C ASN A 84 13.77 7.86 16.48
N VAL A 85 12.72 7.76 17.29
CA VAL A 85 11.37 8.15 16.87
C VAL A 85 10.60 8.92 17.94
N GLU A 86 10.04 10.05 17.54
CA GLU A 86 9.15 10.88 18.34
C GLU A 86 7.76 10.96 17.70
N THR A 87 6.75 11.28 18.51
CA THR A 87 5.37 11.43 18.02
C THR A 87 4.96 12.88 18.13
N LEU A 88 4.51 13.45 17.03
CA LEU A 88 4.02 14.82 16.93
C LEU A 88 2.53 14.83 16.58
N LYS A 89 1.85 15.92 16.94
CA LYS A 89 0.51 16.25 16.47
C LYS A 89 0.59 17.41 15.49
N ILE A 90 0.06 17.20 14.28
CA ILE A 90 -0.05 18.23 13.24
C ILE A 90 -1.55 18.42 12.97
N GLY A 91 -2.16 19.39 13.65
CA GLY A 91 -3.62 19.49 13.68
C GLY A 91 -4.23 18.24 14.29
N THR A 92 -5.08 17.54 13.53
CA THR A 92 -5.67 16.25 13.93
C THR A 92 -4.75 15.05 13.71
N ALA A 93 -3.76 15.18 12.80
CA ALA A 93 -2.89 14.09 12.41
C ALA A 93 -1.91 13.71 13.52
N THR A 94 -1.79 12.40 13.79
CA THR A 94 -0.67 11.83 14.54
C THR A 94 0.44 11.50 13.54
N VAL A 95 1.66 11.96 13.81
CA VAL A 95 2.82 11.66 12.95
C VAL A 95 3.97 11.15 13.80
N HIS A 96 4.48 9.97 13.45
CA HIS A 96 5.73 9.45 14.00
C HIS A 96 6.89 9.93 13.14
N VAL A 97 7.71 10.79 13.72
CA VAL A 97 8.90 11.33 13.07
C VAL A 97 10.08 10.48 13.50
N ALA A 98 10.60 9.68 12.57
CA ALA A 98 11.76 8.85 12.78
C ALA A 98 12.99 9.44 12.08
N THR A 99 14.11 9.48 12.80
CA THR A 99 15.38 10.02 12.33
C THR A 99 16.44 8.91 12.41
N PRO A 100 17.05 8.50 11.28
CA PRO A 100 18.07 7.46 11.27
C PRO A 100 19.37 7.96 11.92
N ARG A 101 20.25 7.05 12.32
CA ARG A 101 21.56 7.44 12.91
C ARG A 101 22.47 8.16 11.92
N GLU A 102 22.38 7.78 10.64
CA GLU A 102 23.17 8.34 9.55
C GLU A 102 22.22 8.77 8.43
N LEU A 103 22.29 10.05 8.06
CA LEU A 103 21.55 10.61 6.94
C LEU A 103 22.35 10.39 5.64
N ARG A 104 21.75 9.67 4.70
CA ARG A 104 22.23 9.55 3.30
C ARG A 104 21.64 10.64 2.41
N HIS A 105 20.47 11.16 2.79
CA HIS A 105 19.80 12.27 2.12
C HIS A 105 19.48 13.36 3.15
N GLU A 106 20.41 14.31 3.30
CA GLU A 106 20.20 15.49 4.13
C GLU A 106 19.05 16.36 3.56
N ASP A 107 18.32 17.03 4.45
CA ASP A 107 17.17 17.89 4.12
C ASP A 107 16.10 17.24 3.23
N CYS A 108 15.95 15.92 3.32
CA CYS A 108 14.91 15.15 2.64
C CYS A 108 14.02 14.41 3.66
N VAL A 109 12.76 14.20 3.29
CA VAL A 109 11.79 13.47 4.12
C VAL A 109 11.02 12.45 3.28
N TYR A 110 10.85 11.26 3.86
CA TYR A 110 9.96 10.23 3.35
C TYR A 110 8.65 10.28 4.14
N VAL A 111 7.54 10.62 3.48
CA VAL A 111 6.20 10.58 4.07
C VAL A 111 5.64 9.18 3.85
N ASP A 112 5.52 8.39 4.92
CA ASP A 112 5.09 7.00 4.87
C ASP A 112 3.63 6.85 5.30
N LEU A 113 2.87 6.12 4.48
CA LEU A 113 1.47 5.78 4.72
C LEU A 113 1.36 4.26 4.84
N HIS A 114 0.99 3.81 6.03
CA HIS A 114 0.94 2.37 6.33
C HIS A 114 -0.18 1.66 5.57
N GLY A 115 -0.05 0.33 5.41
CA GLY A 115 -1.11 -0.52 4.89
C GLY A 115 -2.10 -0.94 5.99
N GLY A 116 -2.94 -1.93 5.69
CA GLY A 116 -3.92 -2.46 6.64
C GLY A 116 -5.37 -2.19 6.23
N ALA A 117 -5.66 -2.24 4.93
CA ALA A 117 -7.01 -2.10 4.37
C ALA A 117 -7.80 -0.88 4.91
N LEU A 118 -7.11 0.24 5.17
CA LEU A 118 -7.68 1.51 5.66
C LEU A 118 -8.29 1.45 7.07
N VAL A 119 -8.15 0.31 7.77
CA VAL A 119 -8.75 0.08 9.09
C VAL A 119 -7.76 -0.50 10.11
N PHE A 120 -6.57 -0.93 9.71
CA PHE A 120 -5.55 -1.51 10.58
C PHE A 120 -4.19 -0.82 10.38
N GLY A 121 -3.24 -1.11 11.26
CA GLY A 121 -1.82 -0.78 11.10
C GLY A 121 -1.35 0.49 11.80
N GLY A 122 -2.23 1.13 12.55
CA GLY A 122 -1.90 2.32 13.34
C GLY A 122 -1.05 2.02 14.58
N GLY A 123 -0.84 3.04 15.40
CA GLY A 123 -0.17 2.93 16.69
C GLY A 123 1.27 2.38 16.59
N GLU A 124 1.60 1.37 17.40
CA GLU A 124 2.97 0.85 17.50
C GLU A 124 3.48 0.24 16.19
N ALA A 125 2.59 -0.37 15.39
CA ALA A 125 2.94 -0.90 14.07
C ALA A 125 3.41 0.23 13.14
N CYS A 126 2.64 1.33 13.06
CA CYS A 126 3.02 2.52 12.30
C CYS A 126 4.32 3.14 12.82
N ARG A 127 4.48 3.25 14.15
CA ARG A 127 5.67 3.81 14.79
C ARG A 127 6.95 3.03 14.48
N LEU A 128 6.90 1.70 14.54
CA LEU A 128 8.04 0.85 14.14
C LEU A 128 8.31 0.93 12.63
N GLY A 129 7.24 0.98 11.83
CA GLY A 129 7.32 1.21 10.38
C GLY A 129 8.08 2.49 10.04
N ALA A 130 7.82 3.58 10.77
CA ALA A 130 8.53 4.85 10.61
C ALA A 130 10.05 4.68 10.73
N GLN A 131 10.49 3.94 11.74
CA GLN A 131 11.92 3.71 11.98
C GLN A 131 12.55 2.82 10.91
N ILE A 132 11.85 1.76 10.49
CA ILE A 132 12.31 0.88 9.40
C ILE A 132 12.49 1.69 8.11
N GLN A 133 11.52 2.53 7.77
CA GLN A 133 11.57 3.37 6.57
C GLN A 133 12.67 4.43 6.66
N ALA A 134 12.86 5.05 7.82
CA ALA A 134 13.96 5.98 8.08
C ALA A 134 15.33 5.32 7.87
N ASP A 135 15.55 4.13 8.46
CA ASP A 135 16.79 3.38 8.30
C ASP A 135 16.97 2.89 6.84
N GLN A 136 15.91 2.39 6.20
CA GLN A 136 15.92 1.87 4.83
C GLN A 136 16.33 2.95 3.82
N HIS A 137 15.82 4.17 3.97
CA HIS A 137 16.08 5.28 3.06
C HIS A 137 17.25 6.16 3.52
N GLY A 138 17.67 6.08 4.79
CA GLY A 138 18.68 6.98 5.35
C GLY A 138 18.24 8.44 5.28
N MET A 139 16.97 8.72 5.56
CA MET A 139 16.42 10.07 5.65
C MET A 139 15.35 10.12 6.75
N VAL A 140 14.91 11.32 7.13
CA VAL A 140 13.81 11.46 8.08
C VAL A 140 12.55 10.82 7.50
N CYS A 141 11.81 10.08 8.32
CA CYS A 141 10.53 9.50 7.93
C CYS A 141 9.40 10.13 8.75
N TYR A 142 8.35 10.58 8.07
CA TYR A 142 7.08 11.01 8.65
C TYR A 142 6.07 9.89 8.39
N ALA A 143 5.92 8.95 9.33
CA ALA A 143 4.85 7.97 9.23
C ALA A 143 3.57 8.54 9.82
N ILE A 144 2.51 8.57 9.04
CA ILE A 144 1.24 9.18 9.44
C ILE A 144 0.35 8.08 10.02
N ASP A 145 0.13 8.14 11.33
CA ASP A 145 -0.80 7.30 12.07
C ASP A 145 -2.20 7.90 11.93
N TYR A 146 -2.75 7.73 10.72
CA TYR A 146 -3.98 8.37 10.27
C TYR A 146 -5.20 7.79 11.00
N ARG A 147 -6.21 8.63 11.23
CA ARG A 147 -7.45 8.19 11.87
C ARG A 147 -8.22 7.22 10.96
N MET A 148 -8.77 6.17 11.55
CA MET A 148 -9.43 5.07 10.84
C MET A 148 -10.87 4.83 11.34
N PRO A 149 -11.76 4.28 10.49
CA PRO A 149 -13.06 3.78 10.92
C PRO A 149 -12.89 2.60 11.90
N PRO A 150 -13.93 2.17 12.63
CA PRO A 150 -15.30 2.69 12.59
C PRO A 150 -15.47 4.07 13.23
N ASP A 151 -14.49 4.55 13.99
CA ASP A 151 -14.60 5.83 14.70
C ASP A 151 -14.38 7.05 13.79
N HIS A 152 -13.57 6.88 12.74
CA HIS A 152 -13.22 7.95 11.81
C HIS A 152 -13.23 7.46 10.34
N PRO A 153 -14.42 7.30 9.73
CA PRO A 153 -14.52 6.99 8.30
C PRO A 153 -13.98 8.13 7.42
N TYR A 154 -13.98 7.90 6.10
CA TYR A 154 -13.64 8.91 5.11
C TYR A 154 -14.40 10.23 5.37
N PRO A 155 -13.74 11.41 5.25
CA PRO A 155 -12.39 11.64 4.74
C PRO A 155 -11.28 11.75 5.80
N ALA A 156 -11.50 11.28 7.04
CA ALA A 156 -10.60 11.58 8.16
C ALA A 156 -9.12 11.21 7.93
N ALA A 157 -8.86 10.03 7.36
CA ALA A 157 -7.50 9.59 7.03
C ALA A 157 -6.83 10.51 5.98
N LEU A 158 -7.57 10.87 4.92
CA LEU A 158 -7.05 11.75 3.86
C LEU A 158 -6.79 13.16 4.38
N ASP A 159 -7.65 13.68 5.26
CA ASP A 159 -7.43 14.97 5.93
C ASP A 159 -6.12 14.96 6.73
N ASP A 160 -5.86 13.88 7.49
CA ASP A 160 -4.62 13.74 8.26
C ASP A 160 -3.39 13.66 7.34
N CYS A 161 -3.51 12.95 6.21
CA CYS A 161 -2.44 12.86 5.22
C CYS A 161 -2.10 14.22 4.60
N ILE A 162 -3.12 15.02 4.23
CA ILE A 162 -2.91 16.36 3.66
C ILE A 162 -2.29 17.32 4.67
N LEU A 163 -2.69 17.27 5.95
CA LEU A 163 -2.08 18.07 7.01
C LEU A 163 -0.59 17.77 7.17
N ALA A 164 -0.23 16.50 7.24
CA ALA A 164 1.15 16.07 7.37
C ALA A 164 1.97 16.38 6.11
N TYR A 165 1.40 16.17 4.92
CA TYR A 165 2.04 16.48 3.64
C TYR A 165 2.36 17.98 3.50
N ARG A 166 1.39 18.86 3.78
CA ARG A 166 1.61 20.32 3.81
C ARG A 166 2.75 20.70 4.75
N ARG A 167 2.75 20.13 5.96
CA ARG A 167 3.83 20.36 6.93
C ARG A 167 5.19 19.91 6.40
N ALA A 168 5.27 18.77 5.72
CA ALA A 168 6.50 18.28 5.13
C ALA A 168 7.03 19.20 4.02
N ILE A 169 6.18 19.62 3.08
CA ILE A 169 6.61 20.52 2.00
C ILE A 169 7.00 21.92 2.52
N ASP A 170 6.38 22.40 3.60
CA ASP A 170 6.74 23.68 4.23
C ASP A 170 8.13 23.64 4.88
N ILE A 171 8.54 22.50 5.43
CA ILE A 171 9.84 22.34 6.10
C ILE A 171 10.95 22.03 5.08
N TYR A 172 10.70 21.10 4.16
CA TYR A 172 11.75 20.52 3.31
C TYR A 172 11.73 21.02 1.86
N SER A 173 10.68 21.74 1.44
CA SER A 173 10.33 21.95 0.02
C SER A 173 9.86 20.68 -0.68
N ALA A 174 8.88 20.81 -1.59
CA ALA A 174 8.22 19.65 -2.20
C ALA A 174 9.17 18.73 -2.99
N ASN A 175 10.17 19.30 -3.68
CA ASN A 175 11.19 18.55 -4.40
C ASN A 175 12.20 17.80 -3.51
N ARG A 176 12.01 17.82 -2.18
CA ARG A 176 12.75 17.03 -1.19
C ARG A 176 11.86 16.05 -0.42
N VAL A 177 10.59 15.99 -0.77
CA VAL A 177 9.62 15.05 -0.19
C VAL A 177 9.46 13.86 -1.12
N VAL A 178 9.54 12.65 -0.58
CA VAL A 178 9.04 11.44 -1.23
C VAL A 178 7.82 10.98 -0.47
N ILE A 179 6.72 10.70 -1.16
CA ILE A 179 5.54 10.08 -0.54
C ILE A 179 5.51 8.60 -0.86
N GLY A 180 5.23 7.77 0.12
CA GLY A 180 5.22 6.33 -0.03
C GLY A 180 4.03 5.70 0.67
N GLY A 181 3.58 4.57 0.13
CA GLY A 181 2.55 3.81 0.79
C GLY A 181 2.39 2.40 0.24
N ARG A 182 1.90 1.52 1.11
CA ARG A 182 1.64 0.11 0.79
C ARG A 182 0.16 -0.18 0.93
N SER A 183 -0.44 -0.94 -0.01
CA SER A 183 -1.85 -1.35 0.11
C SER A 183 -2.77 -0.13 0.24
N ALA A 184 -3.57 -0.07 1.30
CA ALA A 184 -4.31 1.09 1.77
C ALA A 184 -3.50 2.40 1.84
N GLY A 185 -2.26 2.36 2.31
CA GLY A 185 -1.39 3.53 2.31
C GLY A 185 -1.01 3.99 0.91
N GLY A 186 -0.94 3.06 -0.05
CA GLY A 186 -0.75 3.39 -1.46
C GLY A 186 -1.98 4.06 -2.07
N ASN A 187 -3.18 3.70 -1.60
CA ASN A 187 -4.41 4.44 -1.89
C ASN A 187 -4.31 5.87 -1.34
N LEU A 188 -4.06 6.02 -0.03
CA LEU A 188 -3.97 7.33 0.61
C LEU A 188 -2.85 8.20 0.03
N ALA A 189 -1.72 7.63 -0.39
CA ALA A 189 -0.66 8.35 -1.07
C ALA A 189 -1.18 8.97 -2.38
N MET A 190 -1.86 8.16 -3.20
CA MET A 190 -2.41 8.63 -4.47
C MET A 190 -3.58 9.61 -4.28
N ALA A 191 -4.45 9.39 -3.30
CA ALA A 191 -5.51 10.32 -2.92
C ALA A 191 -4.95 11.65 -2.42
N THR A 192 -3.86 11.61 -1.65
CA THR A 192 -3.13 12.81 -1.19
C THR A 192 -2.56 13.58 -2.37
N LEU A 193 -1.99 12.91 -3.37
CA LEU A 193 -1.48 13.57 -4.58
C LEU A 193 -2.60 14.21 -5.42
N LEU A 194 -3.73 13.52 -5.60
CA LEU A 194 -4.90 14.09 -6.27
C LEU A 194 -5.40 15.34 -5.55
N ARG A 195 -5.60 15.25 -4.24
CA ARG A 195 -6.09 16.38 -3.44
C ARG A 195 -5.06 17.51 -3.36
N ALA A 196 -3.77 17.20 -3.29
CA ALA A 196 -2.71 18.19 -3.35
C ALA A 196 -2.75 18.99 -4.67
N ARG A 197 -2.99 18.33 -5.80
CA ARG A 197 -3.16 19.02 -7.09
C ARG A 197 -4.39 19.92 -7.05
N ASP A 198 -5.51 19.41 -6.59
CA ASP A 198 -6.79 20.14 -6.58
C ASP A 198 -6.75 21.36 -5.63
N GLU A 199 -5.92 21.28 -4.59
CA GLU A 199 -5.66 22.37 -3.65
C GLU A 199 -4.49 23.29 -4.07
N GLY A 200 -3.85 23.04 -5.21
CA GLY A 200 -2.75 23.85 -5.74
C GLY A 200 -1.42 23.72 -4.98
N LEU A 201 -1.22 22.60 -4.27
CA LEU A 201 0.03 22.29 -3.59
C LEU A 201 1.08 21.76 -4.59
N PRO A 202 2.37 22.11 -4.41
CA PRO A 202 3.44 21.58 -5.24
C PRO A 202 3.60 20.07 -5.05
N MET A 203 3.83 19.32 -6.13
CA MET A 203 4.02 17.86 -6.10
C MET A 203 5.35 17.44 -5.45
N PRO A 204 5.41 16.26 -4.81
CA PRO A 204 6.64 15.77 -4.21
C PRO A 204 7.68 15.39 -5.28
N ALA A 205 8.91 15.12 -4.87
CA ALA A 205 9.96 14.63 -5.76
C ALA A 205 9.60 13.28 -6.41
N ALA A 206 8.92 12.41 -5.66
CA ALA A 206 8.58 11.06 -6.11
C ALA A 206 7.44 10.44 -5.30
N ALA A 207 6.83 9.40 -5.87
CA ALA A 207 5.90 8.51 -5.20
C ALA A 207 6.37 7.04 -5.24
N VAL A 208 6.22 6.31 -4.13
CA VAL A 208 6.52 4.86 -4.04
C VAL A 208 5.26 4.12 -3.59
N LEU A 209 4.65 3.36 -4.50
CA LEU A 209 3.37 2.69 -4.29
C LEU A 209 3.54 1.16 -4.37
N LEU A 210 3.38 0.48 -3.25
CA LEU A 210 3.59 -0.97 -3.15
C LEU A 210 2.24 -1.68 -3.01
N SER A 211 1.86 -2.45 -4.03
CA SER A 211 0.56 -3.12 -4.14
C SER A 211 -0.61 -2.18 -3.77
N PRO A 212 -0.76 -1.02 -4.42
CA PRO A 212 -1.68 0.02 -3.96
C PRO A 212 -3.15 -0.34 -4.22
N GLU A 213 -4.01 -0.12 -3.22
CA GLU A 213 -5.45 -0.35 -3.32
C GLU A 213 -6.20 0.84 -3.96
N VAL A 214 -5.79 1.27 -5.15
CA VAL A 214 -6.32 2.51 -5.77
C VAL A 214 -7.74 2.44 -6.34
N ASP A 215 -8.39 1.28 -6.27
CA ASP A 215 -9.77 1.05 -6.71
C ASP A 215 -10.49 0.20 -5.67
N LEU A 216 -11.34 0.84 -4.88
CA LEU A 216 -12.13 0.23 -3.81
C LEU A 216 -13.40 -0.48 -4.31
N THR A 217 -13.75 -0.31 -5.60
CA THR A 217 -14.91 -0.98 -6.22
C THR A 217 -14.63 -2.44 -6.56
N GLU A 218 -13.37 -2.88 -6.44
CA GLU A 218 -12.90 -4.22 -6.83
C GLU A 218 -13.11 -4.56 -8.32
N SER A 219 -13.14 -3.54 -9.20
CA SER A 219 -13.45 -3.74 -10.62
C SER A 219 -12.33 -4.40 -11.43
N GLY A 220 -11.14 -4.55 -10.86
CA GLY A 220 -9.98 -5.15 -11.51
C GLY A 220 -10.09 -6.67 -11.72
N GLU A 221 -9.52 -7.18 -12.82
CA GLU A 221 -9.56 -8.61 -13.17
C GLU A 221 -8.95 -9.52 -12.09
N SER A 222 -7.90 -9.05 -11.39
CA SER A 222 -7.22 -9.82 -10.34
C SER A 222 -8.10 -10.12 -9.14
N PHE A 223 -9.16 -9.36 -8.87
CA PHE A 223 -10.17 -9.69 -7.85
C PHE A 223 -10.97 -10.96 -8.19
N ARG A 224 -10.90 -11.41 -9.45
CA ARG A 224 -11.44 -12.69 -9.92
C ARG A 224 -10.35 -13.74 -10.10
N THR A 225 -9.29 -13.43 -10.85
CA THR A 225 -8.26 -14.41 -11.22
C THR A 225 -7.31 -14.76 -10.09
N ASN A 226 -7.05 -13.82 -9.16
CA ASN A 226 -6.19 -14.04 -7.98
C ASN A 226 -6.98 -14.29 -6.69
N ARG A 227 -8.32 -14.38 -6.76
CA ARG A 227 -9.15 -14.78 -5.61
C ARG A 227 -8.76 -16.19 -5.15
N LEU A 228 -8.52 -16.35 -3.85
CA LEU A 228 -7.96 -17.56 -3.21
C LEU A 228 -6.56 -17.98 -3.69
N LEU A 229 -5.98 -17.30 -4.68
CA LEU A 229 -4.60 -17.52 -5.12
C LEU A 229 -3.63 -16.60 -4.37
N ASP A 230 -4.07 -15.36 -4.08
CA ASP A 230 -3.40 -14.51 -3.11
C ASP A 230 -3.58 -15.10 -1.71
N VAL A 231 -2.46 -15.48 -1.08
CA VAL A 231 -2.48 -16.10 0.25
C VAL A 231 -2.62 -15.09 1.39
N VAL A 232 -2.40 -13.81 1.12
CA VAL A 232 -2.48 -12.71 2.09
C VAL A 232 -3.85 -12.05 2.03
N LEU A 233 -4.33 -11.71 0.83
CA LEU A 233 -5.67 -11.18 0.57
C LEU A 233 -6.52 -12.17 -0.26
N PRO A 234 -6.97 -13.29 0.34
CA PRO A 234 -7.61 -14.36 -0.42
C PRO A 234 -9.04 -14.04 -0.89
N THR A 235 -9.68 -13.02 -0.32
CA THR A 235 -11.09 -12.70 -0.54
C THR A 235 -11.31 -11.21 -0.78
N SER A 236 -12.56 -10.86 -1.11
CA SER A 236 -13.03 -9.48 -1.23
C SER A 236 -12.77 -8.68 0.04
N LEU A 237 -12.42 -7.40 -0.14
CA LEU A 237 -12.24 -6.36 0.87
C LEU A 237 -13.50 -5.49 1.03
N MET A 238 -14.57 -5.77 0.30
CA MET A 238 -15.76 -4.92 0.20
C MET A 238 -16.34 -4.47 1.56
N ASN A 239 -16.38 -5.34 2.57
CA ASN A 239 -16.85 -4.94 3.91
C ASN A 239 -15.96 -3.86 4.52
N THR A 240 -14.64 -3.98 4.36
CA THR A 240 -13.67 -2.98 4.81
C THR A 240 -13.78 -1.69 4.00
N ASN A 241 -13.94 -1.80 2.68
CA ASN A 241 -14.06 -0.66 1.78
C ASN A 241 -15.32 0.16 2.06
N LEU A 242 -16.45 -0.51 2.31
CA LEU A 242 -17.71 0.14 2.71
C LEU A 242 -17.61 0.79 4.08
N LEU A 243 -16.96 0.13 5.04
CA LEU A 243 -16.69 0.71 6.36
C LEU A 243 -15.86 1.99 6.26
N TYR A 244 -14.78 1.97 5.45
CA TYR A 244 -13.96 3.15 5.22
C TYR A 244 -14.72 4.28 4.52
N ALA A 245 -15.48 3.95 3.47
CA ALA A 245 -16.22 4.94 2.70
C ALA A 245 -17.30 5.67 3.50
N GLY A 246 -17.82 5.06 4.59
CA GLY A 246 -18.79 5.71 5.47
C GLY A 246 -20.09 6.11 4.76
N GLY A 247 -20.46 5.39 3.70
CA GLY A 247 -21.65 5.66 2.88
C GLY A 247 -21.40 6.47 1.61
N GLU A 248 -20.18 6.95 1.38
CA GLU A 248 -19.79 7.62 0.14
C GLU A 248 -19.63 6.65 -1.04
N ASP A 249 -19.68 7.18 -2.27
CA ASP A 249 -19.46 6.40 -3.48
C ASP A 249 -18.01 5.88 -3.55
N LEU A 250 -17.84 4.56 -3.59
CA LEU A 250 -16.53 3.92 -3.73
C LEU A 250 -15.79 4.37 -4.99
N ALA A 251 -16.49 4.78 -6.04
CA ALA A 251 -15.89 5.31 -7.27
C ALA A 251 -15.42 6.77 -7.15
N HIS A 252 -15.69 7.46 -6.04
CA HIS A 252 -15.24 8.83 -5.83
C HIS A 252 -13.70 8.90 -5.95
N PRO A 253 -13.11 9.86 -6.68
CA PRO A 253 -11.66 9.91 -6.94
C PRO A 253 -10.75 9.94 -5.71
N TYR A 254 -11.22 10.41 -4.57
CA TYR A 254 -10.46 10.38 -3.32
C TYR A 254 -10.61 9.08 -2.51
N LEU A 255 -11.59 8.25 -2.86
CA LEU A 255 -11.75 6.90 -2.34
C LEU A 255 -11.07 5.89 -3.27
N SER A 256 -11.27 6.02 -4.58
CA SER A 256 -10.60 5.25 -5.63
C SER A 256 -9.79 6.16 -6.54
N PRO A 257 -8.54 6.50 -6.18
CA PRO A 257 -7.65 7.35 -6.96
C PRO A 257 -7.42 6.91 -8.40
N LEU A 258 -7.70 5.65 -8.73
CA LEU A 258 -7.65 5.16 -10.10
C LEU A 258 -8.62 5.89 -11.05
N PHE A 259 -9.74 6.40 -10.51
CA PHE A 259 -10.74 7.15 -11.28
C PHE A 259 -10.53 8.66 -11.23
N GLY A 260 -9.46 9.13 -10.56
CA GLY A 260 -9.07 10.53 -10.58
C GLY A 260 -8.42 10.94 -11.89
N GLU A 261 -8.54 12.23 -12.22
CA GLU A 261 -7.81 12.77 -13.36
C GLU A 261 -6.31 12.75 -13.06
N LEU A 262 -5.50 12.24 -13.99
CA LEU A 262 -4.05 12.25 -13.88
C LEU A 262 -3.48 13.25 -14.89
N SER A 263 -2.48 14.03 -14.47
CA SER A 263 -1.81 15.01 -15.33
C SER A 263 -0.30 14.79 -15.31
N ALA A 264 0.40 15.41 -16.26
CA ALA A 264 1.86 15.34 -16.39
C ALA A 264 2.62 15.93 -15.18
N ASP A 265 1.93 16.70 -14.33
CA ASP A 265 2.52 17.32 -13.13
C ASP A 265 2.72 16.31 -11.98
N PHE A 266 2.08 15.14 -12.05
CA PHE A 266 2.25 14.10 -11.03
C PHE A 266 3.71 13.64 -10.92
N PRO A 267 4.16 13.26 -9.72
CA PRO A 267 5.54 12.90 -9.48
C PRO A 267 5.93 11.61 -10.21
N PRO A 268 7.21 11.43 -10.57
CA PRO A 268 7.75 10.13 -10.94
C PRO A 268 7.33 9.08 -9.91
N THR A 269 6.76 7.97 -10.38
CA THR A 269 6.12 6.97 -9.51
C THR A 269 6.74 5.59 -9.69
N PHE A 270 7.15 4.97 -8.59
CA PHE A 270 7.51 3.56 -8.52
C PHE A 270 6.28 2.76 -8.12
N LEU A 271 5.92 1.74 -8.91
CA LEU A 271 4.82 0.83 -8.63
C LEU A 271 5.33 -0.59 -8.54
N GLN A 272 4.93 -1.31 -7.49
CA GLN A 272 5.21 -2.74 -7.35
C GLN A 272 3.94 -3.55 -7.12
N SER A 273 3.90 -4.75 -7.69
CA SER A 273 2.93 -5.80 -7.35
C SER A 273 3.55 -7.18 -7.61
N GLY A 274 2.74 -8.23 -7.55
CA GLY A 274 3.15 -9.61 -7.79
C GLY A 274 2.15 -10.34 -8.67
N THR A 275 2.55 -11.42 -9.34
CA THR A 275 1.64 -12.15 -10.24
C THR A 275 0.48 -12.83 -9.49
N ARG A 276 0.60 -13.04 -8.17
CA ARG A 276 -0.46 -13.57 -7.29
C ARG A 276 -1.11 -12.53 -6.38
N ASP A 277 -0.80 -11.26 -6.57
CA ASP A 277 -1.36 -10.17 -5.78
C ASP A 277 -2.81 -9.89 -6.19
N LEU A 278 -3.74 -9.85 -5.24
CA LEU A 278 -5.14 -9.48 -5.48
C LEU A 278 -5.25 -8.08 -6.09
N LEU A 279 -4.33 -7.18 -5.75
CA LEU A 279 -4.29 -5.78 -6.20
C LEU A 279 -3.42 -5.57 -7.45
N LEU A 280 -3.04 -6.64 -8.16
CA LEU A 280 -2.29 -6.55 -9.41
C LEU A 280 -2.98 -5.66 -10.44
N SER A 281 -4.29 -5.81 -10.63
CA SER A 281 -5.06 -4.99 -11.56
C SER A 281 -5.06 -3.52 -11.19
N ASN A 282 -5.13 -3.19 -9.90
CA ASN A 282 -5.06 -1.80 -9.43
C ASN A 282 -3.72 -1.19 -9.82
N THR A 283 -2.64 -1.91 -9.55
CA THR A 283 -1.27 -1.49 -9.84
C THR A 283 -1.03 -1.26 -11.33
N VAL A 284 -1.38 -2.24 -12.18
CA VAL A 284 -1.11 -2.14 -13.63
C VAL A 284 -2.02 -1.11 -14.32
N ARG A 285 -3.27 -0.94 -13.87
CA ARG A 285 -4.18 0.09 -14.40
C ARG A 285 -3.71 1.49 -14.02
N LEU A 286 -3.28 1.70 -12.77
CA LEU A 286 -2.70 2.98 -12.34
C LEU A 286 -1.44 3.31 -13.14
N HIS A 287 -0.53 2.34 -13.29
CA HIS A 287 0.66 2.51 -14.11
C HIS A 287 0.28 2.95 -15.54
N ARG A 288 -0.71 2.31 -16.17
CA ARG A 288 -1.16 2.72 -17.52
C ARG A 288 -1.73 4.13 -17.54
N GLY A 289 -2.55 4.50 -16.55
CA GLY A 289 -3.07 5.86 -16.40
C GLY A 289 -1.97 6.91 -16.28
N LEU A 290 -0.98 6.68 -15.40
CA LEU A 290 0.17 7.56 -15.22
C LEU A 290 0.98 7.72 -16.52
N ARG A 291 1.26 6.62 -17.23
CA ARG A 291 1.98 6.67 -18.51
C ARG A 291 1.20 7.43 -19.58
N GLN A 292 -0.12 7.30 -19.64
CA GLN A 292 -0.98 8.03 -20.57
C GLN A 292 -1.03 9.53 -20.25
N ALA A 293 -0.95 9.89 -18.97
CA ALA A 293 -0.85 11.28 -18.52
C ALA A 293 0.54 11.90 -18.73
N GLY A 294 1.52 11.15 -19.26
CA GLY A 294 2.89 11.63 -19.49
C GLY A 294 3.82 11.52 -18.28
N VAL A 295 3.40 10.85 -17.21
CA VAL A 295 4.18 10.69 -15.98
C VAL A 295 5.23 9.58 -16.15
N SER A 296 6.42 9.79 -15.59
CA SER A 296 7.42 8.72 -15.46
C SER A 296 6.94 7.70 -14.43
N ALA A 297 6.69 6.46 -14.87
CA ALA A 297 6.24 5.40 -13.97
C ALA A 297 7.06 4.12 -14.22
N GLU A 298 7.65 3.58 -13.16
CA GLU A 298 8.38 2.31 -13.16
C GLU A 298 7.47 1.23 -12.57
N LEU A 299 7.33 0.08 -13.23
CA LEU A 299 6.48 -1.02 -12.80
C LEU A 299 7.29 -2.29 -12.57
N HIS A 300 7.27 -2.80 -11.34
CA HIS A 300 7.97 -4.01 -10.93
C HIS A 300 6.96 -5.09 -10.53
N ILE A 301 6.88 -6.17 -11.32
CA ILE A 301 6.01 -7.31 -11.04
C ILE A 301 6.89 -8.51 -10.71
N PHE A 302 6.71 -9.07 -9.51
CA PHE A 302 7.47 -10.24 -9.05
C PHE A 302 6.65 -11.52 -9.22
N GLU A 303 7.30 -12.57 -9.71
CA GLU A 303 6.64 -13.86 -9.94
C GLU A 303 6.16 -14.48 -8.62
N ALA A 304 4.93 -14.99 -8.62
CA ALA A 304 4.21 -15.61 -7.51
C ALA A 304 4.09 -14.81 -6.21
N MET A 305 4.56 -13.57 -6.20
CA MET A 305 4.48 -12.70 -5.04
C MET A 305 3.01 -12.39 -4.74
N PRO A 306 2.53 -12.65 -3.50
CA PRO A 306 1.18 -12.29 -3.07
C PRO A 306 1.14 -10.81 -2.66
N HIS A 307 -0.02 -10.34 -2.22
CA HIS A 307 -0.15 -9.01 -1.64
C HIS A 307 0.87 -8.80 -0.51
N GLY A 308 1.62 -7.70 -0.55
CA GLY A 308 2.57 -7.32 0.48
C GLY A 308 3.93 -8.03 0.46
N GLY A 309 4.23 -8.85 -0.55
CA GLY A 309 5.55 -9.49 -0.67
C GLY A 309 5.65 -10.86 0.01
N PHE A 310 6.87 -11.38 0.17
CA PHE A 310 7.11 -12.69 0.80
C PHE A 310 7.56 -12.58 2.27
N GLY A 311 7.05 -11.59 3.00
CA GLY A 311 7.38 -11.38 4.41
C GLY A 311 8.64 -10.52 4.64
N GLY A 312 9.26 -9.98 3.60
CA GLY A 312 10.19 -8.85 3.70
C GLY A 312 11.68 -9.21 3.81
N THR A 313 12.03 -10.50 3.87
CA THR A 313 13.42 -10.96 4.04
C THR A 313 13.90 -11.95 2.98
N THR A 314 13.03 -12.35 2.05
CA THR A 314 13.41 -13.22 0.94
C THR A 314 14.32 -12.50 -0.05
N PRO A 315 15.05 -13.23 -0.92
CA PRO A 315 15.81 -12.63 -2.01
C PRO A 315 15.01 -11.65 -2.86
N GLU A 316 13.74 -11.96 -3.16
CA GLU A 316 12.82 -11.11 -3.92
C GLU A 316 12.46 -9.83 -3.16
N ASP A 317 12.21 -9.92 -1.85
CA ASP A 317 11.93 -8.73 -1.04
C ASP A 317 13.17 -7.83 -0.89
N ILE A 318 14.36 -8.43 -0.80
CA ILE A 318 15.64 -7.70 -0.75
C ILE A 318 15.90 -7.00 -2.09
N ASP A 319 15.60 -7.67 -3.21
CA ASP A 319 15.70 -7.09 -4.54
C ASP A 319 14.73 -5.90 -4.70
N LEU A 320 13.48 -6.07 -4.30
CA LEU A 320 12.50 -4.99 -4.26
C LEU A 320 13.00 -3.80 -3.43
N LYS A 321 13.52 -4.03 -2.22
CA LYS A 321 14.07 -2.95 -1.38
C LYS A 321 15.21 -2.21 -2.08
N ARG A 322 16.09 -2.92 -2.78
CA ARG A 322 17.17 -2.31 -3.56
C ARG A 322 16.63 -1.42 -4.69
N GLU A 323 15.67 -1.92 -5.47
CA GLU A 323 15.04 -1.17 -6.56
C GLU A 323 14.38 0.12 -6.05
N ILE A 324 13.67 0.05 -4.92
CA ILE A 324 13.05 1.23 -4.29
C ILE A 324 14.13 2.23 -3.84
N ILE A 325 15.18 1.78 -3.15
CA ILE A 325 16.28 2.65 -2.70
C ILE A 325 16.95 3.34 -3.89
N ASP A 326 17.21 2.59 -4.96
CA ASP A 326 17.84 3.12 -6.16
C ASP A 326 16.92 4.14 -6.86
N PHE A 327 15.61 3.86 -6.94
CA PHE A 327 14.62 4.80 -7.46
C PHE A 327 14.59 6.10 -6.65
N VAL A 328 14.41 6.01 -5.32
CA VAL A 328 14.38 7.17 -4.41
C VAL A 328 15.65 8.01 -4.53
N ARG A 329 16.82 7.36 -4.56
CA ARG A 329 18.10 8.05 -4.76
C ARG A 329 18.15 8.80 -6.09
N ARG A 330 17.65 8.20 -7.18
CA ARG A 330 17.62 8.86 -8.50
C ARG A 330 16.74 10.12 -8.48
N GLN A 331 15.57 10.06 -7.84
CA GLN A 331 14.64 11.19 -7.82
C GLN A 331 15.09 12.33 -6.91
N LEU A 332 15.86 12.04 -5.85
CA LEU A 332 16.40 13.05 -4.94
C LEU A 332 17.77 13.60 -5.34
N SER A 333 18.42 13.00 -6.36
CA SER A 333 19.70 13.50 -6.86
C SER A 333 19.48 14.78 -7.67
N PRO A 334 20.38 15.79 -7.57
CA PRO A 334 20.33 16.94 -8.45
C PRO A 334 20.36 16.49 -9.92
N PRO A 335 19.57 17.08 -10.82
CA PRO A 335 19.68 16.76 -12.24
C PRO A 335 21.13 17.01 -12.68
N ALA A 336 21.72 16.03 -13.36
CA ALA A 336 23.09 16.14 -13.86
C ALA A 336 23.22 17.34 -14.80
N GLY A 337 23.88 18.41 -14.34
CA GLY A 337 24.41 19.49 -15.17
C GLY A 337 23.38 20.41 -15.85
N ARG A 338 23.06 21.53 -15.20
CA ARG A 338 23.13 22.84 -15.86
C ARG A 338 24.12 23.71 -15.08
N THR A 339 25.41 23.50 -15.37
CA THR A 339 26.45 24.53 -15.16
C THR A 339 26.42 25.50 -16.32
#